data_AF-A0A3P6R0E3-F1
#
_entry.id   AF-A0A3P6R0E3-F1
#
_cell.length_a   1.000
_cell.length_b   1.000
_cell.length_c   1.000
_cell.angle_alpha   90.00
_cell.angle_beta   90.00
_cell.angle_gamma   90.00
#
_symmetry.space_group_name_H-M   'P 1'
#
loop_
_entity.id
_entity.type
_entity.pdbx_description
1 polymer ?
#
loop_
_entity_poly.entity_id
_entity_poly.type
_entity_poly.pdbx_seq_one_letter_code
_entity_poly.pdbx_strand_id
1 'polypeptide(L)'
;MGGELAVPLNLDEPVSMRKLRIFYMEGISGVPLIPPLHSDMRRTLRKAVGYFERKYDLVAHRLDLPLVKYAMEMFLVSMYVRGGPKLSEYMLCVEASKGSVNTFIESIKLVLGKSNHTLPGIIAAIIDNVDALSEEQKREIIYKRDRLIRELKELLGNDGIFFFPR
;
A
#
# COMPACT_ATOMS: atom_id res chain seq x y z
N MET A 1 -9.51 10.04 16.82
CA MET A 1 -9.25 10.25 18.26
C MET A 1 -8.61 8.98 18.78
N GLY A 2 -7.43 9.05 19.40
CA GLY A 2 -6.76 7.87 19.98
C GLY A 2 -7.50 7.40 21.24
N GLY A 3 -7.54 6.09 21.47
CA GLY A 3 -8.15 5.51 22.68
C GLY A 3 -7.37 5.86 23.95
N GLU A 4 -7.90 5.50 25.12
CA GLU A 4 -7.37 5.84 26.46
C GLU A 4 -5.92 5.41 26.73
N LEU A 5 -5.38 4.50 25.92
CA LEU A 5 -3.98 4.01 25.99
C LEU A 5 -3.05 4.67 24.96
N ALA A 6 -3.52 5.67 24.21
CA ALA A 6 -2.70 6.36 23.23
C ALA A 6 -1.63 7.20 23.94
N VAL A 7 -0.36 7.01 23.54
CA VAL A 7 0.73 7.87 23.98
C VAL A 7 0.40 9.32 23.58
N PRO A 8 0.56 10.30 24.49
CA PRO A 8 0.30 11.70 24.17
C PRO A 8 1.16 12.12 22.97
N LEU A 9 0.52 12.74 21.98
CA LEU A 9 1.18 13.24 20.77
C LEU A 9 1.61 14.69 20.99
N ASN A 10 2.80 15.05 20.53
CA ASN A 10 3.33 16.42 20.59
C ASN A 10 2.78 17.30 19.45
N LEU A 11 1.45 17.42 19.35
CA LEU A 11 0.81 18.13 18.24
C LEU A 11 1.03 19.65 18.29
N ASP A 12 1.21 20.21 19.48
CA ASP A 12 1.45 21.64 19.71
C ASP A 12 2.93 22.02 19.59
N GLU A 13 3.83 21.03 19.49
CA GLU A 13 5.25 21.28 19.33
C GLU A 13 5.55 21.81 17.92
N PRO A 14 6.15 23.01 17.78
CA PRO A 14 6.44 23.56 16.47
C PRO A 14 7.48 22.71 15.73
N VAL A 15 7.10 22.20 14.57
CA VAL A 15 8.01 21.39 13.73
C VAL A 15 9.03 22.29 13.05
N SER A 16 10.30 22.03 13.32
CA SER A 16 11.39 22.68 12.58
C SER A 16 11.54 22.03 11.21
N MET A 17 10.98 22.69 10.18
CA MET A 17 11.00 22.17 8.80
C MET A 17 12.42 21.87 8.28
N ARG A 18 13.44 22.60 8.76
CA ARG A 18 14.86 22.40 8.39
C ARG A 18 15.50 21.15 8.98
N LYS A 19 14.85 20.51 9.95
CA LYS A 19 15.33 19.25 10.56
C LYS A 19 14.69 18.02 9.92
N LEU A 20 13.77 18.20 8.98
CA LEU A 20 13.07 17.09 8.34
C LEU A 20 13.98 16.33 7.40
N ARG A 21 13.85 15.00 7.37
CA ARG A 21 14.48 14.13 6.39
C ARG A 21 13.46 13.74 5.34
N ILE A 22 13.70 14.14 4.10
CA ILE A 22 12.77 13.89 3.01
C ILE A 22 13.19 12.64 2.26
N PHE A 23 12.27 11.68 2.14
CA PHE A 23 12.43 10.47 1.38
C PHE A 23 11.35 10.38 0.30
N TYR A 24 11.66 9.77 -0.83
CA TYR A 24 10.64 9.54 -1.86
C TYR A 24 10.93 8.31 -2.71
N MET A 25 9.90 7.73 -3.33
CA MET A 25 10.04 6.61 -4.24
C MET A 25 9.14 6.81 -5.47
N GLU A 26 9.65 6.51 -6.66
CA GLU A 26 8.98 6.79 -7.94
C GLU A 26 8.06 5.64 -8.40
N GLY A 27 7.27 5.11 -7.47
CA GLY A 27 6.40 3.95 -7.69
C GLY A 27 7.14 2.61 -7.67
N ILE A 28 6.40 1.53 -7.87
CA ILE A 28 6.92 0.15 -7.85
C ILE A 28 7.13 -0.30 -9.29
N SER A 29 8.32 -0.80 -9.60
CA SER A 29 8.68 -1.28 -10.95
C SER A 29 8.86 -2.80 -10.96
N GLY A 30 8.64 -3.42 -12.11
CA GLY A 30 8.88 -4.86 -12.30
C GLY A 30 7.84 -5.79 -11.69
N VAL A 31 6.64 -5.28 -11.37
CA VAL A 31 5.52 -6.08 -10.85
C VAL A 31 4.37 -6.06 -11.88
N PRO A 32 3.96 -7.20 -12.47
CA PRO A 32 3.02 -7.24 -13.59
C PRO A 32 1.64 -6.58 -13.35
N LEU A 33 1.15 -6.58 -12.11
CA LEU A 33 -0.16 -6.01 -11.74
C LEU A 33 -0.09 -4.57 -11.25
N ILE A 34 1.11 -3.99 -11.17
CA ILE A 34 1.31 -2.60 -10.73
C ILE A 34 1.81 -1.81 -11.93
N PRO A 35 0.99 -0.88 -12.47
CA PRO A 35 1.42 -0.08 -13.60
C PRO A 35 2.59 0.83 -13.19
N PRO A 36 3.53 1.12 -14.12
CA PRO A 36 4.62 2.04 -13.84
C PRO A 36 4.07 3.44 -13.58
N LEU A 37 4.80 4.22 -12.78
CA LEU A 37 4.42 5.60 -12.48
C LEU A 37 4.40 6.46 -13.74
N HIS A 38 3.22 7.04 -14.04
CA HIS A 38 3.03 7.96 -15.16
C HIS A 38 3.98 9.16 -15.09
N SER A 39 4.41 9.66 -16.24
CA SER A 39 5.39 10.76 -16.35
C SER A 39 4.93 12.03 -15.61
N ASP A 40 3.63 12.35 -15.69
CA ASP A 40 3.06 13.51 -15.00
C ASP A 40 3.09 13.35 -13.48
N MET A 41 2.78 12.15 -12.97
CA MET A 41 2.86 11.87 -11.53
C MET A 41 4.30 11.94 -11.03
N ARG A 42 5.25 11.39 -11.79
CA ARG A 42 6.68 11.50 -11.50
C ARG A 42 7.14 12.95 -11.46
N ARG A 43 6.71 13.76 -12.43
CA ARG A 43 7.03 15.19 -12.48
C ARG A 43 6.44 15.93 -11.28
N THR A 44 5.20 15.64 -10.90
CA THR A 44 4.54 16.25 -9.73
C THR A 44 5.23 15.86 -8.43
N LEU A 45 5.59 14.58 -8.26
CA LEU A 45 6.39 14.10 -7.13
C LEU A 45 7.71 14.87 -7.01
N ARG A 46 8.47 14.97 -8.10
CA ARG A 46 9.74 15.72 -8.12
C ARG A 46 9.56 17.21 -7.85
N LYS A 47 8.46 17.82 -8.31
CA LYS A 47 8.14 19.21 -7.99
C LYS A 47 7.88 19.40 -6.49
N ALA A 48 7.11 18.48 -5.88
CA ALA A 48 6.84 18.51 -4.45
C ALA A 48 8.13 18.33 -3.65
N VAL A 49 8.95 17.33 -3.99
CA VAL A 49 10.25 17.09 -3.36
C VAL A 49 11.18 18.31 -3.49
N GLY A 50 11.35 18.84 -4.71
CA GLY A 50 12.22 19.98 -4.96
C GLY A 50 11.74 21.30 -4.35
N TYR A 51 10.48 21.40 -3.89
CA TYR A 51 10.04 22.52 -3.06
C TYR A 51 10.68 22.47 -1.67
N PHE A 52 10.74 21.28 -1.04
CA PHE A 52 11.38 21.11 0.26
C PHE A 52 12.88 21.39 0.18
N GLU A 53 13.54 20.87 -0.84
CA GLU A 53 14.97 21.10 -1.06
C GLU A 53 15.29 22.59 -1.16
N ARG A 54 14.55 23.34 -1.99
CA ARG A 54 14.81 24.77 -2.21
C ARG A 54 14.37 25.67 -1.06
N LYS A 55 13.20 25.41 -0.47
CA LYS A 55 12.62 26.32 0.55
C LYS A 55 13.28 26.14 1.92
N TYR A 56 13.64 24.91 2.26
CA TYR A 56 14.15 24.57 3.58
C TYR A 56 15.63 24.18 3.58
N ASP A 57 16.29 24.22 2.41
CA ASP A 57 17.70 23.86 2.23
C ASP A 57 17.98 22.42 2.70
N LEU A 58 17.16 21.51 2.19
CA LEU A 58 17.18 20.08 2.52
C LEU A 58 17.69 19.26 1.32
N VAL A 59 18.13 18.04 1.60
CA VAL A 59 18.41 17.03 0.57
C VAL A 59 17.36 15.94 0.67
N ALA A 60 16.70 15.64 -0.45
CA ALA A 60 15.76 14.52 -0.49
C ALA A 60 16.43 13.23 -0.98
N HIS A 61 16.12 12.12 -0.32
CA HIS A 61 16.68 10.82 -0.62
C HIS A 61 15.67 9.98 -1.41
N ARG A 62 16.04 9.64 -2.65
CA ARG A 62 15.31 8.64 -3.41
C ARG A 62 15.55 7.25 -2.81
N LEU A 63 14.49 6.53 -2.56
CA LEU A 63 14.51 5.17 -2.04
C LEU A 63 14.18 4.14 -3.12
N ASP A 64 14.75 2.96 -2.92
CA ASP A 64 14.28 1.71 -3.48
C ASP A 64 14.08 0.76 -2.29
N LEU A 65 12.89 0.19 -2.16
CA LEU A 65 12.51 -0.68 -1.06
C LEU A 65 12.21 -2.07 -1.65
N PRO A 66 13.19 -2.97 -1.79
CA PRO A 66 13.04 -4.18 -2.61
C PRO A 66 11.89 -5.10 -2.19
N LEU A 67 11.45 -5.03 -0.93
CA LEU A 67 10.36 -5.85 -0.39
C LEU A 67 8.96 -5.38 -0.84
N VAL A 68 8.82 -4.14 -1.33
CA VAL A 68 7.54 -3.61 -1.84
C VAL A 68 7.02 -4.36 -3.06
N LYS A 69 7.87 -5.12 -3.76
CA LYS A 69 7.45 -5.97 -4.88
C LYS A 69 6.45 -7.05 -4.47
N TYR A 70 6.39 -7.39 -3.17
CA TYR A 70 5.44 -8.35 -2.61
C TYR A 70 4.17 -7.66 -2.05
N ALA A 71 3.91 -6.38 -2.36
CA ALA A 71 2.81 -5.63 -1.75
C ALA A 71 1.43 -6.28 -1.96
N MET A 72 1.20 -6.92 -3.10
CA MET A 72 -0.07 -7.62 -3.37
C MET A 72 -0.24 -8.84 -2.47
N GLU A 73 0.81 -9.65 -2.31
CA GLU A 73 0.81 -10.81 -1.42
C GLU A 73 0.70 -10.37 0.05
N MET A 74 1.42 -9.32 0.43
CA MET A 74 1.32 -8.73 1.78
C MET A 74 -0.11 -8.28 2.07
N PHE A 75 -0.78 -7.65 1.10
CA PHE A 75 -2.19 -7.26 1.21
C PHE A 75 -3.09 -8.49 1.42
N LEU A 76 -2.97 -9.50 0.55
CA LEU A 76 -3.76 -10.73 0.62
C LEU A 76 -3.61 -11.45 1.96
N VAL A 77 -2.37 -11.69 2.39
CA VAL A 77 -2.09 -12.38 3.66
C VAL A 77 -2.53 -11.55 4.87
N SER A 78 -2.49 -10.22 4.78
CA SER A 78 -2.98 -9.36 5.87
C SER A 78 -4.51 -9.31 5.97
N MET A 79 -5.22 -9.60 4.87
CA MET A 79 -6.68 -9.74 4.86
C MET A 79 -7.13 -11.16 5.20
N TYR A 80 -6.26 -12.15 5.08
CA TYR A 80 -6.57 -13.54 5.37
C TYR A 80 -6.86 -13.75 6.85
N VAL A 81 -8.09 -14.18 7.15
CA VAL A 81 -8.49 -14.65 8.48
C VAL A 81 -8.92 -16.11 8.33
N ARG A 82 -8.29 -17.01 9.08
CA ARG A 82 -8.64 -18.44 9.04
C ARG A 82 -10.10 -18.63 9.46
N GLY A 83 -10.93 -19.14 8.54
CA GLY A 83 -12.37 -19.31 8.76
C GLY A 83 -13.17 -17.99 8.78
N GLY A 84 -12.54 -16.87 8.44
CA GLY A 84 -13.19 -15.58 8.26
C GLY A 84 -13.70 -15.36 6.83
N PRO A 85 -14.30 -14.20 6.56
CA PRO A 85 -14.83 -13.85 5.23
C PRO A 85 -13.71 -13.79 4.18
N LYS A 86 -14.02 -14.21 2.97
CA LYS A 86 -13.14 -14.09 1.81
C LYS A 86 -13.15 -12.69 1.22
N LEU A 87 -12.10 -12.32 0.49
CA LEU A 87 -11.99 -11.04 -0.20
C LEU A 87 -13.19 -10.75 -1.11
N SER A 88 -13.73 -11.78 -1.78
CA SER A 88 -14.94 -11.61 -2.60
C SER A 88 -16.18 -11.19 -1.80
N GLU A 89 -16.25 -11.49 -0.50
CA GLU A 89 -17.33 -11.05 0.39
C GLU A 89 -17.15 -9.57 0.76
N TYR A 90 -15.91 -9.15 1.01
CA TYR A 90 -15.60 -7.74 1.27
C TYR A 90 -15.82 -6.83 0.05
N MET A 91 -15.74 -7.37 -1.17
CA MET A 91 -15.94 -6.58 -2.39
C MET A 91 -17.39 -6.10 -2.59
N LEU A 92 -18.38 -6.65 -1.89
CA LEU A 92 -19.79 -6.21 -1.96
C LEU A 92 -20.16 -5.09 -0.98
N CYS A 93 -19.21 -4.61 -0.15
CA CYS A 93 -19.47 -3.71 0.99
C CYS A 93 -19.96 -2.29 0.66
N VAL A 94 -20.39 -1.97 -0.57
CA VAL A 94 -20.97 -0.63 -0.86
C VAL A 94 -22.39 -0.50 -0.29
N GLU A 95 -23.12 -1.59 -0.06
CA GLU A 95 -24.52 -1.53 0.41
C GLU A 95 -24.90 -2.57 1.49
N ALA A 96 -23.96 -2.98 2.35
CA ALA A 96 -24.20 -3.98 3.41
C ALA A 96 -24.89 -5.27 2.91
N SER A 97 -24.72 -5.59 1.62
CA SER A 97 -25.38 -6.70 0.95
C SER A 97 -24.71 -8.00 1.40
N LYS A 98 -25.48 -8.92 1.98
CA LYS A 98 -24.97 -10.28 2.26
C LYS A 98 -24.64 -10.97 0.92
N GLY A 99 -23.45 -11.56 0.81
CA GLY A 99 -23.06 -12.37 -0.35
C GLY A 99 -21.57 -12.29 -0.66
N SER A 100 -21.18 -12.81 -1.84
CA SER A 100 -19.83 -12.66 -2.39
C SER A 100 -19.88 -12.29 -3.88
N VAL A 101 -18.88 -11.54 -4.35
CA VAL A 101 -18.68 -11.30 -5.78
C VAL A 101 -18.37 -12.63 -6.46
N ASN A 102 -19.17 -13.00 -7.45
CA ASN A 102 -18.83 -14.10 -8.34
C ASN A 102 -17.69 -13.66 -9.27
N THR A 103 -16.48 -14.10 -8.97
CA THR A 103 -15.25 -13.69 -9.67
C THR A 103 -15.23 -14.09 -11.15
N PHE A 104 -15.92 -15.17 -11.53
CA PHE A 104 -16.05 -15.58 -12.93
C PHE A 104 -16.94 -14.61 -13.72
N ILE A 105 -18.12 -14.29 -13.19
CA ILE A 105 -19.02 -13.30 -13.79
C ILE A 105 -18.35 -11.94 -13.85
N GLU A 106 -17.64 -11.53 -12.79
CA GLU A 106 -16.98 -10.24 -12.75
C GLU A 106 -15.82 -10.14 -13.75
N SER A 107 -15.11 -11.24 -13.99
CA SER A 107 -14.10 -11.32 -15.05
C SER A 107 -14.72 -11.08 -16.43
N ILE A 108 -15.90 -11.64 -16.71
CA ILE A 108 -16.64 -11.39 -17.96
C ILE A 108 -17.06 -9.92 -18.05
N LYS A 109 -17.63 -9.35 -16.97
CA LYS A 109 -18.00 -7.93 -16.94
C LYS A 109 -16.80 -7.03 -17.16
N LEU A 110 -15.64 -7.38 -16.63
CA LEU A 110 -14.42 -6.60 -16.80
C LEU A 110 -13.99 -6.56 -18.27
N VAL A 111 -14.00 -7.70 -18.95
CA VAL A 111 -13.71 -7.77 -20.40
C VAL A 111 -14.72 -6.96 -21.22
N LEU A 112 -15.98 -6.93 -20.78
CA LEU A 112 -17.04 -6.13 -21.42
C LEU A 112 -17.03 -4.63 -21.00
N GLY A 113 -16.11 -4.20 -20.14
CA GLY A 113 -16.04 -2.82 -19.64
C GLY A 113 -17.19 -2.43 -18.69
N LYS A 114 -17.89 -3.41 -18.11
CA LYS A 114 -19.06 -3.25 -17.23
C LYS A 114 -18.79 -3.61 -15.76
N SER A 115 -17.54 -3.97 -15.43
CA SER A 115 -17.15 -4.30 -14.06
C SER A 115 -17.00 -3.03 -13.23
N ASN A 116 -17.54 -3.06 -12.02
CA ASN A 116 -17.29 -2.00 -11.02
C ASN A 116 -16.01 -2.27 -10.21
N HIS A 117 -15.37 -3.41 -10.45
CA HIS A 117 -14.14 -3.83 -9.80
C HIS A 117 -12.94 -3.73 -10.74
N THR A 118 -11.75 -3.52 -10.15
CA THR A 118 -10.49 -3.46 -10.88
C THR A 118 -9.93 -4.86 -11.13
N LEU A 119 -9.14 -5.03 -12.20
CA LEU A 119 -8.50 -6.30 -12.52
C LEU A 119 -7.66 -6.86 -11.34
N PRO A 120 -6.78 -6.08 -10.68
CA PRO A 120 -6.05 -6.59 -9.51
C PRO A 120 -6.96 -7.03 -8.37
N GLY A 121 -8.09 -6.35 -8.15
CA GLY A 121 -9.07 -6.73 -7.14
C GLY A 121 -9.74 -8.07 -7.43
N ILE A 122 -10.15 -8.30 -8.69
CA ILE A 122 -10.74 -9.57 -9.11
C ILE A 122 -9.73 -10.70 -9.01
N ILE A 123 -8.48 -10.51 -9.47
CA ILE A 123 -7.42 -11.51 -9.36
C ILE A 123 -7.14 -11.85 -7.89
N ALA A 124 -7.03 -10.83 -7.03
CA ALA A 124 -6.83 -11.02 -5.59
C ALA A 124 -7.95 -11.87 -4.98
N ALA A 125 -9.20 -11.63 -5.35
CA ALA A 125 -10.33 -12.42 -4.86
C ALA A 125 -10.31 -13.87 -5.36
N ILE A 126 -9.87 -14.11 -6.60
CA ILE A 126 -9.67 -15.47 -7.12
C ILE A 126 -8.62 -16.21 -6.29
N ILE A 127 -7.47 -15.57 -6.03
CA ILE A 127 -6.35 -16.14 -5.25
C ILE A 127 -6.80 -16.53 -3.84
N ASP A 128 -7.56 -15.66 -3.17
CA ASP A 128 -8.07 -15.92 -1.82
C ASP A 128 -9.18 -17.00 -1.79
N ASN A 129 -10.07 -17.02 -2.78
CA ASN A 129 -11.14 -18.01 -2.87
C ASN A 129 -10.63 -19.44 -3.00
N VAL A 130 -9.51 -19.64 -3.70
CA VAL A 130 -8.89 -20.97 -3.88
C VAL A 130 -7.83 -21.28 -2.82
N ASP A 131 -7.57 -20.37 -1.88
CA ASP A 131 -6.52 -20.46 -0.88
C ASP A 131 -5.15 -20.85 -1.48
N ALA A 132 -4.75 -20.15 -2.55
CA ALA A 132 -3.61 -20.55 -3.38
C ALA A 132 -2.24 -20.49 -2.67
N LEU A 133 -2.15 -19.84 -1.50
CA LEU A 133 -0.91 -19.74 -0.74
C LEU A 133 -0.87 -20.77 0.38
N SER A 134 0.21 -21.55 0.47
CA SER A 134 0.44 -22.45 1.59
C SER A 134 0.68 -21.67 2.89
N GLU A 135 0.46 -22.31 4.04
CA GLU A 135 0.75 -21.70 5.35
C GLU A 135 2.22 -21.32 5.53
N GLU A 136 3.14 -22.00 4.85
CA GLU A 136 4.56 -21.63 4.81
C GLU A 136 4.77 -20.35 4.00
N GLN A 137 4.19 -20.26 2.80
CA GLN A 137 4.25 -19.06 1.97
C GLN A 137 3.63 -17.85 2.68
N LYS A 138 2.48 -18.03 3.34
CA LYS A 138 1.83 -16.98 4.16
C LYS A 138 2.78 -16.46 5.24
N ARG A 139 3.45 -17.35 5.98
CA ARG A 139 4.43 -16.99 7.01
C ARG A 139 5.63 -16.24 6.44
N GLU A 140 6.15 -16.65 5.29
CA GLU A 140 7.25 -15.97 4.62
C GLU A 140 6.86 -14.54 4.20
N ILE A 141 5.67 -14.36 3.64
CA ILE A 141 5.14 -13.04 3.27
C ILE A 141 4.94 -12.15 4.50
N ILE A 142 4.41 -12.69 5.61
CA ILE A 142 4.30 -11.97 6.89
C ILE A 142 5.68 -11.50 7.37
N TYR A 143 6.68 -12.38 7.34
CA TYR A 143 8.05 -12.02 7.71
C TYR A 143 8.60 -10.87 6.85
N LYS A 144 8.42 -10.93 5.53
CA LYS A 144 8.83 -9.85 4.61
C LYS A 144 8.11 -8.54 4.91
N ARG A 145 6.81 -8.59 5.20
CA ARG A 145 6.00 -7.42 5.58
C ARG A 145 6.54 -6.79 6.86
N ASP A 146 6.76 -7.58 7.89
CA ASP A 146 7.20 -7.08 9.20
C ASP A 146 8.63 -6.50 9.12
N ARG A 147 9.48 -7.09 8.27
CA ARG A 147 10.80 -6.51 7.94
C ARG A 147 10.68 -5.16 7.25
N LEU A 148 9.81 -5.03 6.24
CA LEU A 148 9.57 -3.76 5.53
C LEU A 148 8.99 -2.68 6.48
N ILE A 149 8.07 -3.06 7.36
CA ILE A 149 7.53 -2.15 8.39
C ILE A 149 8.64 -1.65 9.30
N ARG A 150 9.54 -2.54 9.74
CA ARG A 150 10.67 -2.17 10.59
C ARG A 150 11.63 -1.22 9.87
N GLU A 151 12.02 -1.56 8.64
CA GLU A 151 12.88 -0.73 7.79
C GLU A 151 12.30 0.68 7.61
N LEU A 152 11.00 0.78 7.29
CA LEU A 152 10.33 2.08 7.17
C LEU A 152 10.28 2.86 8.49
N LYS A 153 10.01 2.19 9.62
CA LYS A 153 9.99 2.83 10.94
C LYS A 153 11.36 3.38 11.33
N GLU A 154 12.41 2.59 11.15
CA GLU A 154 13.79 2.98 11.45
C GLU A 154 14.25 4.13 10.53
N LEU A 155 13.92 4.03 9.24
CA LEU A 155 14.28 5.05 8.26
C LEU A 155 13.62 6.40 8.57
N LEU A 156 12.30 6.39 8.84
CA LEU A 156 11.53 7.61 9.06
C LEU A 156 11.74 8.20 10.45
N GLY A 157 11.87 7.39 11.50
CA GLY A 157 11.98 7.89 12.86
C GLY A 157 10.85 8.89 13.19
N ASN A 158 11.21 10.01 13.84
CA ASN A 158 10.26 11.05 14.26
C ASN A 158 10.27 12.29 13.34
N ASP A 159 11.21 12.37 12.40
CA ASP A 159 11.51 13.55 11.57
C ASP A 159 11.51 13.25 10.07
N GLY A 160 11.25 12.00 9.69
CA GLY A 160 11.24 11.54 8.31
C GLY A 160 9.87 11.65 7.66
N ILE A 161 9.84 12.16 6.42
CA ILE A 161 8.64 12.20 5.57
C ILE A 161 8.91 11.35 4.34
N PHE A 162 7.99 10.43 4.03
CA PHE A 162 8.06 9.61 2.82
C PHE A 162 7.00 10.04 1.81
N PHE A 163 7.44 10.53 0.65
CA PHE A 163 6.58 10.80 -0.48
C PHE A 163 6.48 9.56 -1.38
N PHE A 164 5.27 9.01 -1.46
CA PHE A 164 4.94 7.93 -2.37
C PHE A 164 3.68 8.30 -3.17
N PRO A 165 3.76 8.39 -4.50
CA PRO A 165 2.61 8.72 -5.33
C PRO A 165 1.60 7.56 -5.32
N ARG A 166 0.31 7.92 -5.31
CA ARG A 166 -0.79 6.98 -5.47
C ARG A 166 -0.97 6.55 -6.91
#